data_AF-A0A438JFV3-F1
#
_entry.id   AF-A0A438JFV3-F1
#
_cell.length_a   1.000
_cell.length_b   1.000
_cell.length_c   1.000
_cell.angle_alpha   90.00
_cell.angle_beta   90.00
_cell.angle_gamma   90.00
#
_symmetry.space_group_name_H-M   'P 1'
#
loop_
_entity.id
_entity.type
_entity.pdbx_description
1 polymer ?
#
loop_
_entity_poly.entity_id
_entity_poly.type
_entity_poly.pdbx_seq_one_letter_code
_entity_poly.pdbx_strand_id
1 'polypeptide(L)'
;MLDAISAIGPGYKGPNYTVAINLLKDAKKEVQLLVDSYRAIWAKVGCTIMGDGWTDNRQRTLINFLVYCPEGISFVKSVDA
;
A
#
# COMPACT_ATOMS: atom_id res chain seq x y z
N MET A 1 10.68 -12.55 5.37
CA MET A 1 10.16 -13.05 4.07
C MET A 1 10.99 -14.22 3.56
N LEU A 2 12.32 -14.07 3.45
CA LEU A 2 13.22 -15.17 3.07
C LEU A 2 13.13 -16.35 4.04
N ASP A 3 13.07 -16.10 5.35
CA ASP A 3 12.95 -17.16 6.37
C ASP A 3 11.64 -17.96 6.27
N ALA A 4 10.55 -17.28 5.88
CA ALA A 4 9.26 -17.91 5.68
C ALA A 4 9.27 -18.81 4.43
N ILE A 5 9.94 -18.37 3.35
CA ILE A 5 10.12 -19.18 2.14
C ILE A 5 11.04 -20.37 2.42
N SER A 6 12.13 -20.17 3.18
CA SER A 6 13.03 -21.27 3.55
C SER A 6 12.36 -22.31 4.45
N ALA A 7 11.42 -21.90 5.31
CA ALA A 7 10.66 -22.81 6.17
C ALA A 7 9.70 -23.73 5.40
N ILE A 8 9.20 -23.32 4.23
CA ILE A 8 8.34 -24.16 3.38
C ILE A 8 9.16 -25.28 2.72
N GLY A 9 10.47 -25.05 2.52
CA GLY A 9 11.42 -26.04 2.05
C GLY A 9 11.69 -26.01 0.54
N PRO A 10 12.63 -26.86 0.07
CA PRO A 10 13.02 -26.94 -1.33
C PRO A 10 11.84 -27.35 -2.22
N GLY A 11 11.63 -26.63 -3.32
CA GLY A 11 10.56 -26.92 -4.29
C GLY A 11 9.31 -26.07 -4.17
N TYR A 12 9.26 -25.11 -3.24
CA TYR A 12 8.20 -24.10 -3.23
C TYR A 12 8.16 -23.37 -4.58
N LYS A 13 6.99 -23.42 -5.21
CA LYS A 13 6.67 -22.59 -6.37
C LYS A 13 5.71 -21.51 -5.89
N GLY A 14 6.11 -20.27 -6.11
CA GLY A 14 5.26 -19.12 -5.83
C GLY A 14 3.90 -19.22 -6.54
N PRO A 15 2.92 -18.42 -6.11
CA PRO A 15 1.60 -18.40 -6.74
C PRO A 15 1.72 -18.13 -8.24
N ASN A 16 1.00 -18.92 -9.04
CA ASN A 16 0.85 -18.65 -10.46
C ASN A 16 -0.02 -17.40 -10.68
N TYR A 17 -0.10 -16.90 -11.92
CA TYR A 17 -0.80 -15.65 -12.24
C TYR A 17 -2.25 -15.61 -11.70
N THR A 18 -3.00 -16.68 -11.89
CA THR A 18 -4.41 -16.78 -11.44
C THR A 18 -4.52 -16.69 -9.91
N VAL A 19 -3.65 -17.41 -9.20
CA VAL A 19 -3.62 -17.38 -7.72
C VAL A 19 -3.16 -16.00 -7.22
N ALA A 20 -2.12 -15.43 -7.84
CA ALA A 20 -1.58 -14.12 -7.47
C ALA A 20 -2.63 -13.00 -7.59
N ILE A 21 -3.48 -13.02 -8.62
CA ILE A 21 -4.57 -12.05 -8.76
C ILE A 21 -5.52 -12.10 -7.57
N ASN A 22 -5.93 -13.29 -7.16
CA ASN A 22 -6.88 -13.43 -6.05
C ASN A 22 -6.24 -12.98 -4.74
N LEU A 23 -5.00 -13.38 -4.48
CA LEU A 23 -4.24 -12.92 -3.32
C LEU A 23 -4.11 -11.39 -3.28
N LEU A 24 -3.86 -10.74 -4.42
CA LEU A 24 -3.79 -9.28 -4.50
C LEU A 24 -5.15 -8.60 -4.24
N LYS A 25 -6.25 -9.20 -4.69
CA LYS A 25 -7.61 -8.70 -4.39
C LYS A 25 -7.92 -8.77 -2.91
N ASP A 26 -7.56 -9.88 -2.27
CA ASP A 26 -7.77 -10.08 -0.84
C ASP A 26 -6.92 -9.12 -0.02
N ALA A 27 -5.61 -9.01 -0.33
CA ALA A 27 -4.71 -8.05 0.30
C ALA A 27 -5.20 -6.60 0.13
N LYS A 28 -5.71 -6.25 -1.06
CA LYS A 28 -6.32 -4.92 -1.30
C LYS A 28 -7.52 -4.69 -0.39
N LYS A 29 -8.38 -5.69 -0.20
CA LYS A 29 -9.56 -5.58 0.66
C LYS A 29 -9.16 -5.39 2.12
N GLU A 30 -8.17 -6.13 2.60
CA GLU A 30 -7.65 -5.98 3.96
C GLU A 30 -7.07 -4.58 4.20
N VAL A 31 -6.23 -4.09 3.27
CA VAL A 31 -5.68 -2.73 3.34
C VAL A 31 -6.79 -1.68 3.28
N GLN A 32 -7.84 -1.89 2.47
CA GLN A 32 -8.96 -0.95 2.40
C GLN A 32 -9.67 -0.83 3.75
N LEU A 33 -9.93 -1.95 4.43
CA LEU A 33 -10.54 -1.94 5.77
C LEU A 33 -9.68 -1.19 6.79
N LEU A 34 -8.35 -1.33 6.71
CA LEU A 34 -7.41 -0.58 7.55
C LEU A 34 -7.44 0.93 7.24
N VAL A 35 -7.43 1.31 5.96
CA VAL A 35 -7.51 2.73 5.58
C VAL A 35 -8.84 3.35 6.00
N ASP A 36 -9.94 2.60 5.91
CA ASP A 36 -11.26 3.08 6.33
C ASP A 36 -11.33 3.29 7.86
N SER A 37 -10.64 2.46 8.65
CA SER A 37 -10.55 2.67 10.10
C SER A 37 -9.76 3.95 10.45
N TYR A 38 -8.69 4.25 9.71
CA TYR A 38 -7.96 5.51 9.87
C TYR A 38 -8.84 6.70 9.48
N ARG A 39 -9.57 6.62 8.37
CA ARG A 39 -10.47 7.69 7.91
C ARG A 39 -11.55 8.04 8.93
N ALA A 40 -12.08 7.05 9.64
CA ALA A 40 -13.11 7.26 10.65
C ALA A 40 -12.67 8.20 11.78
N ILE A 41 -11.37 8.24 12.10
CA ILE A 41 -10.84 9.10 13.17
C ILE A 41 -10.40 10.48 12.70
N TRP A 42 -10.18 10.70 11.39
CA TRP A 42 -9.65 11.96 10.86
C TRP A 42 -10.52 13.16 11.23
N ALA A 43 -11.84 13.01 11.21
CA ALA A 43 -12.78 14.07 11.60
C ALA A 43 -12.68 14.42 13.09
N LYS A 44 -12.24 13.48 13.94
CA LYS A 44 -12.13 13.65 15.39
C LYS A 44 -10.79 14.26 15.81
N VAL A 45 -9.69 13.77 15.25
CA VAL A 45 -8.33 14.15 15.69
C VAL A 45 -7.58 15.03 14.69
N GLY A 46 -8.17 15.28 13.52
CA GLY A 46 -7.50 15.90 12.39
C GLY A 46 -6.58 14.92 11.66
N CYS A 47 -5.95 15.39 10.59
CA CYS A 47 -4.95 14.66 9.83
C CYS A 47 -4.00 15.63 9.13
N THR A 48 -2.82 15.15 8.73
CA THR A 48 -1.85 15.90 7.93
C THR A 48 -1.80 15.33 6.53
N ILE A 49 -1.98 16.17 5.52
CA ILE A 49 -1.79 15.80 4.11
C ILE A 49 -0.32 16.02 3.76
N MET A 50 0.33 14.98 3.24
CA MET A 50 1.72 15.01 2.80
C MET A 50 1.78 14.77 1.29
N GLY A 51 2.66 15.51 0.61
CA GLY A 51 2.99 15.30 -0.79
C GLY A 51 4.43 14.82 -0.91
N ASP A 52 4.65 13.68 -1.55
CA ASP A 52 5.97 13.13 -1.86
C ASP A 52 6.14 13.03 -3.38
N GLY A 53 7.10 13.79 -3.92
CA GLY A 53 7.38 13.85 -5.35
C GLY A 53 8.63 13.07 -5.70
N TRP A 54 8.55 12.15 -6.65
CA TRP A 54 9.72 11.46 -7.19
C TRP A 54 9.70 11.48 -8.72
N THR A 55 10.88 11.46 -9.33
CA THR A 55 11.05 11.42 -10.78
C THR A 55 11.74 10.14 -11.18
N ASP A 56 11.18 9.43 -12.15
CA ASP A 56 11.76 8.18 -12.64
C ASP A 56 12.93 8.41 -13.62
N ASN A 57 13.63 7.34 -13.99
CA ASN A 57 14.74 7.40 -14.95
C ASN A 57 14.31 7.86 -16.37
N ARG A 58 13.00 7.93 -16.63
CA ARG A 58 12.42 8.40 -17.90
C ARG A 58 11.96 9.86 -17.80
N GLN A 59 12.36 10.58 -16.75
CA GLN A 59 11.98 11.98 -16.48
C GLN A 59 10.47 12.17 -16.32
N ARG A 60 9.75 11.15 -15.83
CA ARG A 60 8.34 11.27 -15.45
C ARG A 60 8.27 11.56 -13.96
N THR A 61 7.65 12.68 -13.62
CA THR A 61 7.47 13.09 -12.23
C THR A 61 6.09 12.65 -11.74
N LEU A 62 6.06 11.99 -10.58
CA LEU A 62 4.86 11.55 -9.91
C LEU A 62 4.81 12.15 -8.51
N ILE A 63 3.67 12.73 -8.15
CA ILE A 63 3.41 13.22 -6.79
C ILE A 63 2.44 12.26 -6.10
N ASN A 64 2.88 11.67 -5.00
CA ASN A 64 2.08 10.85 -4.11
C ASN A 64 1.45 11.72 -3.02
N PHE A 65 0.13 11.62 -2.85
CA PHE A 65 -0.58 12.20 -1.72
C PHE A 65 -0.83 11.15 -0.66
N LEU A 66 -0.31 11.42 0.53
CA LEU A 66 -0.43 10.59 1.71
C LEU A 66 -1.18 11.37 2.80
N VAL A 67 -1.90 10.67 3.66
CA VAL A 67 -2.55 11.26 4.84
C VAL A 67 -2.01 10.58 6.08
N TYR A 68 -1.49 11.38 7.00
CA TYR A 68 -1.04 10.96 8.32
C TYR A 68 -2.10 11.28 9.39
N CYS A 69 -2.30 10.32 10.30
CA CYS A 69 -3.03 10.49 11.55
C CYS A 69 -2.34 9.65 12.64
N PRO A 70 -2.69 9.79 13.93
CA PRO A 70 -2.06 9.01 15.01
C PRO A 70 -2.14 7.48 14.84
N GLU A 71 -3.13 6.96 14.11
CA GLU A 71 -3.29 5.53 13.84
C GLU A 71 -2.37 5.02 12.70
N GLY A 72 -1.84 5.92 11.88
CA GLY A 72 -0.93 5.57 10.78
C GLY A 72 -1.01 6.50 9.56
N ILE A 73 -0.37 6.03 8.48
CA ILE A 73 -0.30 6.71 7.19
C ILE A 73 -1.14 5.94 6.17
N SER A 74 -1.95 6.66 5.39
CA SER A 74 -2.69 6.10 4.25
C SER A 74 -2.29 6.76 2.94
N PHE A 75 -2.18 5.95 1.89
CA PHE A 75 -2.13 6.45 0.52
C PHE A 75 -3.50 6.92 0.06
N VAL A 76 -3.55 8.09 -0.60
CA VAL A 76 -4.79 8.64 -1.17
C VAL A 76 -4.81 8.48 -2.68
N LYS A 77 -3.82 9.07 -3.36
CA LYS A 77 -3.69 9.03 -4.81
C LYS A 77 -2.29 9.45 -5.23
N SER A 78 -1.95 9.12 -6.47
CA SER A 78 -0.81 9.72 -7.17
C SER A 78 -1.32 10.56 -8.34
N VAL A 79 -0.58 11.60 -8.69
CA VAL A 79 -0.83 12.41 -9.89
C VAL A 79 0.47 12.59 -10.65
N ASP A 80 0.35 12.70 -11.97
CA ASP A 80 1.46 13.18 -12.81
C ASP A 80 1.64 14.68 -12.57
N ALA A 81 2.89 15.14 -12.59
CA ALA A 81 3.27 16.54 -12.39
C ALA A 81 3.79 17.20 -13.67
#